data_AF-A0AAE8ZRU1-F1
#
_entry.id   AF-A0AAE8ZRU1-F1
#
_cell.length_a   1.000
_cell.length_b   1.000
_cell.length_c   1.000
_cell.angle_alpha   90.00
_cell.angle_beta   90.00
_cell.angle_gamma   90.00
#
_symmetry.space_group_name_H-M   'P 1'
#
loop_
_entity.id
_entity.type
_entity.pdbx_description
1 polymer ?
#
loop_
_entity_poly.entity_id
_entity_poly.type
_entity_poly.pdbx_seq_one_letter_code
_entity_poly.pdbx_strand_id
1 'polypeptide(L)'
;MSDNEKKIVLLQTKKSMSWIRNELFGPIQEAARKPNPFTIDPTTCWCNLSELRLCMLIVENKPVGYKSSWCKLDLIERMKTIFDDEDPSCKIFLSDENEVAFDEQRKQLESGSTKRLLFPPKYTARPSLQMLEDKLNEWYNMNISEKNEPIPKGEFGFGGYHLPARRLAQIPPDYAPDVEGEHPLAFMDRRQKEEEKQDEPEDDEAAKCSSTEA
;
A
#
# COMPACT_ATOMS: atom_id res chain seq x y z
N MET A 1 57.43 6.44 -72.38
CA MET A 1 56.15 6.82 -71.75
C MET A 1 55.79 5.76 -70.73
N SER A 2 55.87 6.07 -69.45
CA SER A 2 55.24 5.29 -68.38
C SER A 2 55.23 6.18 -67.13
N ASP A 3 54.15 6.96 -66.97
CA ASP A 3 53.93 7.82 -65.82
C ASP A 3 53.59 6.94 -64.62
N ASN A 4 54.49 6.93 -63.63
CA ASN A 4 54.28 6.28 -62.35
C ASN A 4 53.66 7.31 -61.39
N GLU A 5 52.34 7.45 -61.43
CA GLU A 5 51.60 8.27 -60.47
C GLU A 5 51.63 7.62 -59.08
N LYS A 6 52.46 8.17 -58.19
CA LYS A 6 52.45 7.83 -56.76
C LYS A 6 51.15 8.35 -56.13
N LYS A 7 50.18 7.46 -55.90
CA LYS A 7 49.02 7.73 -55.04
C LYS A 7 49.48 7.89 -53.59
N ILE A 8 49.49 9.12 -53.10
CA ILE A 8 49.69 9.44 -51.68
C ILE A 8 48.33 9.32 -50.99
N VAL A 9 48.13 8.25 -50.21
CA VAL A 9 46.96 8.10 -49.34
C VAL A 9 47.21 8.89 -48.06
N LEU A 10 46.56 10.05 -47.95
CA LEU A 10 46.58 10.91 -46.77
C LEU A 10 45.65 10.32 -45.69
N LEU A 11 46.21 9.51 -44.80
CA LEU A 11 45.51 9.00 -43.62
C LEU A 11 45.31 10.14 -42.60
N GLN A 12 44.14 10.78 -42.61
CA GLN A 12 43.73 11.71 -41.55
C GLN A 12 43.41 10.94 -40.26
N THR A 13 44.43 10.70 -39.44
CA THR A 13 44.33 9.85 -38.23
C THR A 13 44.05 10.60 -36.94
N LYS A 14 43.84 11.92 -36.95
CA LYS A 14 43.61 12.67 -35.72
C LYS A 14 42.27 13.40 -35.76
N LYS A 15 41.20 12.66 -35.43
CA LYS A 15 39.95 13.29 -35.03
C LYS A 15 40.20 14.09 -33.76
N SER A 16 39.63 15.30 -33.70
CA SER A 16 39.80 16.21 -32.57
C SER A 16 39.36 15.54 -31.26
N MET A 17 40.07 15.80 -30.15
CA MET A 17 39.68 15.34 -28.81
C MET A 17 38.26 15.78 -28.43
N SER A 18 37.78 16.92 -28.93
CA SER A 18 36.39 17.37 -28.72
C SER A 18 35.38 16.49 -29.44
N TRP A 19 35.72 16.00 -30.64
CA TRP A 19 34.89 15.07 -31.40
C TRP A 19 34.80 13.71 -30.69
N ILE A 20 35.94 13.19 -30.22
CA ILE A 20 36.00 11.94 -29.45
C ILE A 20 35.19 12.07 -28.15
N ARG A 21 35.31 13.21 -27.45
CA ARG A 21 34.57 13.45 -26.21
C ARG A 21 33.07 13.49 -26.45
N ASN A 22 32.62 14.18 -27.50
CA ASN A 22 31.19 14.29 -27.79
C ASN A 22 30.58 13.00 -28.32
N GLU A 23 31.32 12.22 -29.12
CA GLU A 23 30.77 11.00 -29.73
C GLU A 23 30.82 9.80 -28.76
N LEU A 24 31.88 9.68 -27.96
CA LEU A 24 32.02 8.57 -27.02
C LEU A 24 31.32 8.83 -25.68
N PHE A 25 31.41 10.07 -25.17
CA PHE A 25 30.88 10.42 -23.85
C PHE A 25 29.59 11.23 -23.89
N GLY A 26 29.21 11.83 -25.03
CA GLY A 26 27.93 12.51 -25.18
C GLY A 26 26.73 11.60 -24.87
N PRO A 27 26.65 10.39 -25.45
CA PRO A 27 25.58 9.44 -25.13
C PRO A 27 25.56 9.02 -23.65
N ILE A 28 26.74 8.89 -23.03
CA ILE A 28 26.88 8.52 -21.60
C ILE A 28 26.40 9.67 -20.71
N GLN A 29 26.78 10.90 -21.03
CA GLN A 29 26.33 12.10 -20.31
C GLN A 29 24.83 12.35 -20.48
N GLU A 30 24.30 12.07 -21.66
CA GLU A 30 22.87 12.19 -21.95
C GLU A 30 22.04 11.09 -21.27
N ALA A 31 22.56 9.86 -21.21
CA ALA A 31 21.97 8.77 -20.42
C ALA A 31 22.03 9.04 -18.91
N ALA A 32 23.13 9.61 -18.40
CA ALA A 32 23.28 10.00 -16.99
C ALA A 32 22.38 11.16 -16.57
N ARG A 33 21.94 12.00 -17.53
CA ARG A 33 20.97 13.08 -17.29
C ARG A 33 19.53 12.60 -17.27
N LYS A 34 19.23 11.39 -17.77
CA LYS A 34 17.89 10.82 -17.68
C LYS A 34 17.64 10.39 -16.23
N PRO A 35 16.55 10.84 -15.58
CA PRO A 35 16.28 10.52 -14.19
C PRO A 35 16.14 9.01 -13.93
N ASN A 36 15.77 8.22 -14.95
CA ASN A 36 15.73 6.76 -14.90
C ASN A 36 16.48 6.15 -16.10
N PRO A 37 17.76 5.76 -15.97
CA PRO A 37 18.57 5.25 -17.08
C PRO A 37 18.05 3.91 -17.66
N PHE A 38 17.14 3.21 -16.97
CA PHE A 38 16.66 1.88 -17.36
C PHE A 38 15.16 1.77 -17.64
N THR A 39 14.40 2.87 -17.75
CA THR A 39 12.92 2.85 -17.92
C THR A 39 12.13 2.09 -16.86
N ILE A 40 12.79 1.63 -15.79
CA ILE A 40 12.15 0.98 -14.64
C ILE A 40 11.63 2.08 -13.72
N ASP A 41 10.35 2.02 -13.37
CA ASP A 41 9.77 2.90 -12.36
C ASP A 41 10.33 2.51 -10.98
N PRO A 42 11.09 3.39 -10.31
CA PRO A 42 11.70 3.09 -9.02
C PRO A 42 10.67 2.86 -7.90
N THR A 43 9.41 3.21 -8.11
CA THR A 43 8.32 2.91 -7.16
C THR A 43 7.83 1.47 -7.26
N THR A 44 8.07 0.82 -8.40
CA THR A 44 7.69 -0.57 -8.68
C THR A 44 8.85 -1.56 -8.54
N CYS A 45 10.04 -1.06 -8.19
CA CYS A 45 11.22 -1.88 -8.00
C CYS A 45 11.49 -2.12 -6.52
N TRP A 46 11.60 -3.38 -6.12
CA TRP A 46 12.09 -3.74 -4.79
C TRP A 46 13.59 -3.39 -4.68
N CYS A 47 13.97 -2.76 -3.57
CA CYS A 47 15.35 -2.59 -3.15
C CYS A 47 15.60 -3.28 -1.81
N ASN A 48 16.86 -3.54 -1.47
CA ASN A 48 17.23 -4.24 -0.23
C ASN A 48 16.61 -3.60 1.02
N LEU A 49 16.52 -2.26 1.04
CA LEU A 49 15.93 -1.50 2.14
C LEU A 49 14.41 -1.71 2.24
N SER A 50 13.69 -1.72 1.11
CA SER A 50 12.26 -2.01 1.09
C SER A 50 11.95 -3.48 1.41
N GLU A 51 12.80 -4.41 0.97
CA GLU A 51 12.64 -5.83 1.28
C GLU A 51 12.87 -6.10 2.76
N LEU A 52 13.91 -5.51 3.35
CA LEU A 52 14.15 -5.57 4.80
C LEU A 52 12.96 -5.04 5.58
N ARG A 53 12.40 -3.89 5.16
CA ARG A 53 11.19 -3.33 5.77
C ARG A 53 10.03 -4.30 5.70
N LEU A 54 9.77 -4.87 4.52
CA LEU A 54 8.69 -5.83 4.35
C LEU A 54 8.87 -7.05 5.26
N CYS A 55 10.09 -7.59 5.37
CA CYS A 55 10.40 -8.70 6.28
C CYS A 55 10.08 -8.35 7.74
N MET A 56 10.48 -7.17 8.22
CA MET A 56 10.16 -6.72 9.58
C MET A 56 8.64 -6.63 9.79
N LEU A 57 7.92 -6.05 8.84
CA LEU A 57 6.47 -5.91 8.92
C LEU A 57 5.72 -7.25 8.87
N ILE A 58 6.20 -8.24 8.11
CA ILE A 58 5.61 -9.58 8.03
C ILE A 58 5.73 -10.31 9.37
N VAL A 59 6.84 -10.12 10.09
CA VAL A 59 7.05 -10.72 11.41
C VAL A 59 6.06 -10.15 12.43
N GLU A 60 5.75 -8.86 12.35
CA GLU A 60 4.74 -8.23 13.19
C GLU A 60 3.31 -8.60 12.78
N ASN A 61 3.03 -8.61 11.47
CA ASN A 61 1.72 -8.82 10.89
C ASN A 61 1.75 -9.95 9.87
N LYS A 62 1.45 -11.17 10.34
CA LYS A 62 1.39 -12.36 9.51
C LYS A 62 0.32 -12.24 8.42
N PRO A 63 0.68 -12.21 7.11
CA PRO A 63 -0.27 -11.98 6.03
C PRO A 63 -0.97 -13.26 5.55
N VAL A 64 -1.18 -14.25 6.43
CA VAL A 64 -1.73 -15.58 6.11
C VAL A 64 -2.91 -15.86 7.04
N GLY A 65 -3.92 -16.58 6.53
CA GLY A 65 -5.07 -17.04 7.31
C GLY A 65 -6.25 -16.07 7.28
N TYR A 66 -7.10 -16.13 8.31
CA TYR A 66 -8.39 -15.43 8.31
C TYR A 66 -8.30 -13.90 8.24
N LYS A 67 -7.20 -13.31 8.73
CA LYS A 67 -6.92 -11.86 8.66
C LYS A 67 -6.05 -11.47 7.46
N SER A 68 -5.77 -12.39 6.53
CA SER A 68 -4.86 -12.19 5.38
C SER A 68 -5.10 -10.87 4.66
N SER A 69 -6.34 -10.59 4.24
CA SER A 69 -6.67 -9.37 3.50
C SER A 69 -6.37 -8.09 4.29
N TRP A 70 -6.74 -8.06 5.57
CA TRP A 70 -6.50 -6.90 6.44
C TRP A 70 -5.01 -6.69 6.71
N CYS A 71 -4.29 -7.78 7.00
CA CYS A 71 -2.85 -7.73 7.21
C CYS A 71 -2.14 -7.25 5.93
N LYS A 72 -2.52 -7.74 4.74
CA LYS A 72 -1.96 -7.26 3.47
C LYS A 72 -2.21 -5.76 3.24
N LEU A 73 -3.41 -5.26 3.55
CA LEU A 73 -3.70 -3.83 3.44
C LEU A 73 -2.88 -2.98 4.41
N ASP A 74 -2.73 -3.43 5.66
CA ASP A 74 -1.89 -2.76 6.67
C ASP A 74 -0.41 -2.79 6.27
N LEU A 75 0.08 -3.91 5.72
CA LEU A 75 1.44 -4.02 5.17
C LEU A 75 1.69 -2.98 4.06
N ILE A 76 0.78 -2.85 3.09
CA ILE A 76 0.92 -1.88 2.00
C ILE A 76 1.00 -0.46 2.55
N GLU A 77 0.16 -0.13 3.53
CA GLU A 77 0.19 1.21 4.12
C GLU A 77 1.50 1.47 4.89
N ARG A 78 1.94 0.52 5.72
CA ARG A 78 3.18 0.63 6.50
C ARG A 78 4.46 0.56 5.66
N MET A 79 4.35 0.05 4.43
CA MET A 79 5.38 0.14 3.39
C MET A 79 5.41 1.52 2.71
N LYS A 80 4.31 2.27 2.73
CA LYS A 80 4.26 3.62 2.15
C LYS A 80 4.61 4.71 3.17
N THR A 81 4.33 4.45 4.44
CA THR A 81 4.41 5.42 5.53
C THR A 81 4.91 4.74 6.80
N ILE A 82 5.76 5.43 7.54
CA ILE A 82 6.21 5.03 8.88
C ILE A 82 5.41 5.81 9.91
N PHE A 83 4.81 5.11 10.85
CA PHE A 83 4.00 5.71 11.91
C PHE A 83 4.82 5.99 13.17
N ASP A 84 4.40 7.00 13.93
CA ASP A 84 5.07 7.42 15.17
C ASP A 84 4.94 6.42 16.35
N ASP A 85 4.02 5.46 16.24
CA ASP A 85 3.80 4.37 17.20
C ASP A 85 4.59 3.09 16.86
N GLU A 86 5.37 3.09 15.77
CA GLU A 86 6.18 1.93 15.40
C GLU A 86 7.41 1.73 16.29
N ASP A 87 7.96 0.51 16.25
CA ASP A 87 9.18 0.17 16.97
C ASP A 87 10.36 1.09 16.55
N PRO A 88 11.22 1.54 17.48
CA PRO A 88 12.36 2.42 17.16
C PRO A 88 13.30 1.88 16.09
N SER A 89 13.33 0.56 15.83
CA SER A 89 14.10 -0.03 14.73
C SER A 89 13.68 0.50 13.36
N CYS A 90 12.49 1.09 13.21
CA CYS A 90 12.02 1.69 11.96
C CYS A 90 12.83 2.93 11.51
N LYS A 91 13.64 3.53 12.40
CA LYS A 91 14.50 4.68 12.08
C LYS A 91 15.45 4.43 10.92
N ILE A 92 15.89 3.18 10.73
CA ILE A 92 16.79 2.83 9.63
C ILE A 92 16.19 3.13 8.25
N PHE A 93 14.86 3.28 8.17
CA PHE A 93 14.11 3.59 6.95
C PHE A 93 13.83 5.08 6.78
N LEU A 94 14.19 5.93 7.74
CA LEU A 94 14.03 7.37 7.68
C LEU A 94 15.27 8.06 7.09
N SER A 95 15.07 9.28 6.60
CA SER A 95 16.16 10.23 6.35
C SER A 95 16.61 10.86 7.67
N ASP A 96 17.85 11.35 7.72
CA ASP A 96 18.44 11.93 8.93
C ASP A 96 17.58 13.05 9.54
N GLU A 97 16.96 13.88 8.69
CA GLU A 97 16.03 14.95 9.12
C GLU A 97 14.76 14.38 9.78
N ASN A 98 14.19 13.33 9.19
CA ASN A 98 12.98 12.69 9.70
C ASN A 98 13.26 11.84 10.94
N GLU A 99 14.48 11.33 11.12
CA GLU A 99 14.88 10.59 12.31
C GLU A 99 14.84 11.48 13.55
N VAL A 100 15.37 12.70 13.46
CA VAL A 100 15.30 13.69 14.55
C VAL A 100 13.85 14.04 14.88
N ALA A 101 13.05 14.33 13.86
CA ALA A 101 11.63 14.65 14.04
C ALA A 101 10.83 13.47 14.63
N PHE A 102 11.17 12.23 14.27
CA PHE A 102 10.56 11.02 14.83
C PHE A 102 10.86 10.88 16.33
N ASP A 103 12.10 11.14 16.75
CA ASP A 103 12.47 11.09 18.17
C ASP A 103 11.83 12.18 19.01
N GLU A 104 11.73 13.40 18.47
CA GLU A 104 11.00 14.49 19.12
C GLU A 104 9.51 14.15 19.25
N GLN A 105 8.91 13.61 18.19
CA GLN A 105 7.51 13.21 18.19
C GLN A 105 7.23 12.11 19.22
N ARG A 106 8.09 11.11 19.34
CA ARG A 106 7.93 10.06 20.37
C ARG A 106 7.97 10.62 21.78
N LYS A 107 8.89 11.55 22.07
CA LYS A 107 8.93 12.23 23.38
C LYS A 107 7.66 13.05 23.62
N GLN A 108 7.11 13.68 22.58
CA GLN A 108 5.85 14.42 22.68
C GLN A 108 4.67 13.49 22.98
N LEU A 109 4.62 12.30 22.37
CA LEU A 109 3.60 11.28 22.66
C LEU A 109 3.72 10.75 24.09
N GLU A 110 4.94 10.51 24.57
CA GLU A 110 5.20 10.12 25.97
C GLU A 110 4.76 11.22 26.96
N SER A 111 4.88 12.49 26.57
CA SER A 111 4.40 13.64 27.34
C SER A 111 2.87 13.86 27.27
N GLY A 112 2.14 13.05 26.50
CA GLY A 112 0.68 13.10 26.40
C GLY A 112 0.12 13.92 25.22
N SER A 113 0.93 14.25 24.22
CA SER A 113 0.43 14.86 22.99
C SER A 113 -0.51 13.91 22.23
N THR A 114 -1.62 14.45 21.71
CA THR A 114 -2.55 13.69 20.85
C THR A 114 -2.24 13.83 19.36
N LYS A 115 -1.33 14.75 19.01
CA LYS A 115 -0.93 14.97 17.62
C LYS A 115 -0.15 13.76 17.12
N ARG A 116 -0.59 13.18 16.00
CA ARG A 116 0.10 12.08 15.32
C ARG A 116 0.83 12.60 14.09
N LEU A 117 2.03 12.09 13.85
CA LEU A 117 2.81 12.39 12.66
C LEU A 117 3.08 11.13 11.85
N LEU A 118 3.25 11.35 10.54
CA LEU A 118 3.50 10.34 9.54
C LEU A 118 4.79 10.67 8.83
N PHE A 119 5.67 9.68 8.68
CA PHE A 119 6.99 9.89 8.11
C PHE A 119 7.14 9.10 6.81
N PRO A 120 7.60 9.72 5.71
CA PRO A 120 7.86 9.00 4.48
C PRO A 120 9.16 8.17 4.61
N PRO A 121 9.16 6.88 4.20
CA PRO A 121 10.39 6.10 4.15
C PRO A 121 11.29 6.59 3.02
N LYS A 122 12.62 6.49 3.23
CA LYS A 122 13.65 6.93 2.29
C LYS A 122 13.80 6.06 1.05
N TYR A 123 13.33 4.81 1.09
CA TYR A 123 13.28 3.98 -0.11
C TYR A 123 12.13 4.42 -1.03
N THR A 124 12.29 4.18 -2.32
CA THR A 124 11.33 4.62 -3.36
C THR A 124 10.18 3.65 -3.58
N ALA A 125 10.35 2.36 -3.27
CA ALA A 125 9.34 1.32 -3.49
C ALA A 125 8.01 1.67 -2.81
N ARG A 126 6.90 1.58 -3.56
CA ARG A 126 5.53 1.81 -3.08
C ARG A 126 4.66 0.67 -3.62
N PRO A 127 4.73 -0.53 -3.00
CA PRO A 127 4.14 -1.72 -3.58
C PRO A 127 2.62 -1.61 -3.73
N SER A 128 2.11 -2.15 -4.84
CA SER A 128 0.70 -2.45 -5.01
C SER A 128 0.35 -3.76 -4.30
N LEU A 129 -0.94 -4.07 -4.16
CA LEU A 129 -1.39 -5.35 -3.60
C LEU A 129 -0.84 -6.53 -4.41
N GLN A 130 -0.91 -6.45 -5.74
CA GLN A 130 -0.40 -7.49 -6.62
C GLN A 130 1.12 -7.69 -6.45
N MET A 131 1.88 -6.60 -6.42
CA MET A 131 3.34 -6.66 -6.22
C MET A 131 3.72 -7.26 -4.87
N LEU A 132 2.94 -6.99 -3.82
CA LEU A 132 3.11 -7.61 -2.52
C LEU A 132 2.79 -9.12 -2.56
N GLU A 133 1.69 -9.51 -3.19
CA GLU A 133 1.28 -10.92 -3.32
C GLU A 133 2.29 -11.74 -4.12
N ASP A 134 2.79 -11.21 -5.22
CA ASP A 134 3.84 -11.84 -6.02
C ASP A 134 5.09 -12.08 -5.18
N LYS A 135 5.49 -11.07 -4.39
CA LYS A 135 6.67 -11.16 -3.51
C LYS A 135 6.49 -12.15 -2.35
N LEU A 136 5.32 -12.14 -1.72
CA LEU A 136 4.96 -13.09 -0.67
C LEU A 136 4.92 -14.53 -1.20
N ASN A 137 4.39 -14.72 -2.42
CA ASN A 137 4.34 -16.02 -3.06
C ASN A 137 5.73 -16.52 -3.45
N GLU A 138 6.61 -15.63 -3.93
CA GLU A 138 8.02 -15.92 -4.20
C GLU A 138 8.75 -16.42 -2.95
N TRP A 139 8.59 -15.73 -1.82
CA TRP A 139 9.34 -16.04 -0.59
C TRP A 139 8.78 -17.21 0.23
N TYR A 140 7.46 -17.31 0.34
CA TYR A 140 6.82 -18.21 1.31
C TYR A 140 5.88 -19.23 0.69
N ASN A 141 5.65 -19.17 -0.63
CA ASN A 141 4.66 -19.98 -1.32
C ASN A 141 3.30 -19.96 -0.57
N MET A 142 2.57 -18.87 -0.75
CA MET A 142 1.38 -18.55 0.04
C MET A 142 0.33 -19.67 0.01
N ASN A 143 0.22 -20.38 -1.11
CA ASN A 143 -0.69 -21.53 -1.25
C ASN A 143 -0.42 -22.65 -0.25
N ILE A 144 0.85 -22.91 0.09
CA ILE A 144 1.21 -23.91 1.09
C ILE A 144 0.96 -23.36 2.50
N SER A 145 1.35 -22.09 2.72
CA SER A 145 1.18 -21.42 4.00
C SER A 145 -0.29 -21.35 4.42
N GLU A 146 -1.19 -20.96 3.52
CA GLU A 146 -2.63 -20.87 3.80
C GLU A 146 -3.26 -22.22 4.15
N LYS A 147 -2.83 -23.31 3.50
CA LYS A 147 -3.33 -24.67 3.81
C LYS A 147 -2.92 -25.15 5.19
N ASN A 148 -1.80 -24.66 5.70
CA ASN A 148 -1.27 -25.01 7.01
C ASN A 148 -1.76 -24.08 8.11
N GLU A 149 -2.53 -23.03 7.80
CA GLU A 149 -3.07 -22.16 8.82
C GLU A 149 -4.17 -22.87 9.62
N PRO A 150 -4.06 -22.91 10.96
CA PRO A 150 -5.16 -23.36 11.78
C PRO A 150 -6.32 -22.36 11.65
N ILE A 151 -7.51 -22.86 11.33
CA ILE A 151 -8.73 -22.06 11.40
C ILE A 151 -9.07 -21.89 12.89
N PRO A 152 -9.04 -20.67 13.44
CA PRO A 152 -9.38 -20.46 14.84
C PRO A 152 -10.84 -20.85 15.07
N LYS A 153 -11.07 -21.82 15.96
CA LYS A 153 -12.41 -22.24 16.35
C LYS A 153 -12.99 -21.19 17.30
N GLY A 154 -14.06 -20.51 16.88
CA GLY A 154 -14.85 -19.63 17.76
C GLY A 154 -14.57 -18.12 17.68
N GLU A 155 -13.69 -17.64 16.80
CA GLU A 155 -13.41 -16.19 16.64
C GLU A 155 -14.35 -15.45 15.67
N PHE A 156 -15.26 -16.16 14.99
CA PHE A 156 -16.34 -15.52 14.22
C PHE A 156 -17.50 -15.12 15.14
N GLY A 157 -17.21 -14.36 16.18
CA GLY A 157 -18.21 -13.50 16.78
C GLY A 157 -18.32 -12.27 15.89
N PHE A 158 -19.53 -11.85 15.53
CA PHE A 158 -19.80 -10.50 14.99
C PHE A 158 -19.57 -9.43 16.09
N GLY A 159 -18.44 -9.52 16.80
CA GLY A 159 -18.00 -8.47 17.72
C GLY A 159 -17.69 -7.24 16.90
N GLY A 160 -18.23 -6.09 17.34
CA GLY A 160 -18.04 -4.81 16.66
C GLY A 160 -16.57 -4.62 16.30
N TYR A 161 -16.29 -4.40 15.02
CA TYR A 161 -14.94 -4.09 14.56
C TYR A 161 -14.54 -2.73 15.15
N HIS A 162 -13.44 -2.69 15.89
CA HIS A 162 -12.88 -1.44 16.41
C HIS A 162 -11.75 -0.98 15.49
N LEU A 163 -11.90 0.22 14.93
CA LEU A 163 -10.87 0.82 14.10
C LEU A 163 -9.64 1.18 14.98
N PRO A 164 -8.40 0.86 14.58
CA PRO A 164 -7.21 1.22 15.36
C PRO A 164 -7.15 2.71 15.67
N ALA A 165 -6.70 3.08 16.88
CA ALA A 165 -6.65 4.48 17.34
C ALA A 165 -5.89 5.41 16.38
N ARG A 166 -4.81 4.92 15.76
CA ARG A 166 -4.04 5.67 14.75
C ARG A 166 -4.83 6.02 13.49
N ARG A 167 -5.81 5.19 13.12
CA ARG A 167 -6.71 5.42 11.98
C ARG A 167 -7.82 6.39 12.36
N LEU A 168 -8.35 6.27 13.58
CA LEU A 168 -9.31 7.24 14.13
C LEU A 168 -8.70 8.64 14.18
N ALA A 169 -7.43 8.77 14.59
CA ALA A 169 -6.73 10.06 14.67
C ALA A 169 -6.49 10.74 13.30
N GLN A 170 -6.62 10.02 12.19
CA GLN A 170 -6.49 10.57 10.84
C GLN A 170 -7.82 11.06 10.27
N ILE A 171 -8.95 10.72 10.91
CA ILE A 171 -10.27 11.18 10.48
C ILE A 171 -10.40 12.65 10.88
N PRO A 172 -10.71 13.56 9.93
CA PRO A 172 -10.95 14.96 10.26
C PRO A 172 -12.08 15.09 11.30
N PRO A 173 -11.98 16.02 12.26
CA PRO A 173 -13.00 16.21 13.30
C PRO A 173 -14.38 16.57 12.73
N ASP A 174 -14.44 17.06 11.49
CA ASP A 174 -15.69 17.37 10.77
C ASP A 174 -16.52 16.12 10.41
N TYR A 175 -15.98 14.91 10.63
CA TYR A 175 -16.68 13.62 10.50
C TYR A 175 -17.15 13.05 11.84
N ALA A 176 -17.10 13.82 12.93
CA ALA A 176 -17.70 13.44 14.21
C ALA A 176 -19.24 13.28 14.07
N PRO A 177 -19.86 12.33 14.78
CA PRO A 177 -21.27 11.96 14.61
C PRO A 177 -22.23 12.96 15.29
N ASP A 178 -22.16 14.25 14.93
CA ASP A 178 -23.02 15.29 15.50
C ASP A 178 -23.85 16.04 14.43
N VAL A 179 -24.13 15.41 13.28
CA VAL A 179 -24.99 16.00 12.25
C VAL A 179 -26.17 15.07 11.97
N GLU A 180 -27.38 15.56 12.22
CA GLU A 180 -28.68 14.97 11.85
C GLU A 180 -28.91 14.91 10.31
N GLY A 181 -27.87 14.58 9.55
CA GLY A 181 -27.90 14.42 8.10
C GLY A 181 -27.55 12.98 7.74
N GLU A 182 -28.39 12.36 6.89
CA GLU A 182 -28.31 10.95 6.51
C GLU A 182 -26.87 10.48 6.23
N HIS A 183 -26.39 9.61 7.11
CA HIS A 183 -25.06 9.01 7.04
C HIS A 183 -24.93 8.14 5.77
N PRO A 184 -23.82 8.17 5.01
CA PRO A 184 -23.66 7.36 3.80
C PRO A 184 -23.71 5.84 4.06
N LEU A 185 -23.45 5.38 5.30
CA LEU A 185 -23.65 3.97 5.69
C LEU A 185 -25.10 3.62 6.10
N ALA A 186 -25.99 4.60 6.25
CA ALA A 186 -27.42 4.35 6.49
C ALA A 186 -28.11 3.67 5.30
N PHE A 187 -27.45 3.63 4.13
CA PHE A 187 -27.90 2.86 2.97
C PHE A 187 -27.91 1.34 3.23
N MET A 188 -27.01 0.82 4.06
CA MET A 188 -26.95 -0.63 4.33
C MET A 188 -28.09 -1.10 5.24
N ASP A 189 -28.49 -0.30 6.22
CA ASP A 189 -29.64 -0.58 7.08
C ASP A 189 -30.99 -0.52 6.35
N ARG A 190 -31.08 0.27 5.26
CA ARG A 190 -32.32 0.41 4.48
C ARG A 190 -32.63 -0.85 3.66
N ARG A 191 -31.62 -1.59 3.18
CA ARG A 191 -31.82 -2.87 2.47
C ARG A 191 -32.31 -4.01 3.36
N GLN A 192 -31.76 -4.13 4.58
CA GLN A 192 -32.17 -5.20 5.49
C GLN A 192 -33.62 -5.03 5.99
N LYS A 193 -34.06 -3.78 6.22
CA LYS A 193 -35.45 -3.49 6.60
C LYS A 193 -36.47 -3.66 5.47
N GLU A 194 -36.05 -3.54 4.21
CA GLU A 194 -36.93 -3.77 3.06
C GLU A 194 -37.12 -5.28 2.79
N GLU A 195 -36.12 -6.11 3.09
CA GLU A 195 -36.23 -7.57 3.01
C GLU A 195 -37.07 -8.16 4.15
N GLU A 196 -36.97 -7.66 5.39
CA GLU A 196 -37.83 -8.12 6.51
C GLU A 196 -39.32 -7.76 6.35
N LYS A 197 -39.66 -6.73 5.56
CA LYS A 197 -41.06 -6.29 5.38
C LYS A 197 -41.83 -7.06 4.31
N GLN A 198 -41.18 -7.92 3.53
CA GLN A 198 -41.85 -8.74 2.51
C GLN A 198 -42.32 -10.11 3.03
N ASP A 199 -41.94 -10.50 4.24
CA ASP A 199 -42.24 -11.82 4.81
C ASP A 199 -43.39 -11.82 5.85
N GLU A 200 -44.15 -10.72 6.00
CA GLU A 200 -45.39 -10.78 6.78
C GLU A 200 -46.55 -11.34 5.95
N PRO A 201 -47.18 -12.47 6.34
CA PRO A 201 -48.33 -13.01 5.64
C PRO A 201 -49.56 -12.13 5.88
N GLU A 202 -50.18 -11.64 4.81
CA GLU A 202 -51.50 -11.01 4.83
C GLU A 202 -52.55 -12.04 5.26
N ASP A 203 -53.07 -11.90 6.49
CA ASP A 203 -54.24 -12.64 6.95
C ASP A 203 -55.49 -12.10 6.23
N ASP A 204 -55.97 -12.86 5.23
CA ASP A 204 -57.24 -12.64 4.54
C ASP A 204 -58.44 -12.89 5.49
N GLU A 205 -59.00 -11.81 6.03
CA GLU A 205 -60.32 -11.83 6.66
C GLU A 205 -61.41 -11.73 5.58
N ALA A 206 -61.91 -12.89 5.12
CA ALA A 206 -63.04 -12.96 4.20
C ALA A 206 -64.17 -13.87 4.72
N ALA A 207 -65.17 -13.19 5.28
CA ALA A 207 -66.61 -13.46 5.16
C ALA A 207 -67.15 -14.88 5.41
N LYS A 208 -67.94 -15.04 6.48
CA LYS A 208 -69.15 -15.88 6.43
C LYS A 208 -70.33 -15.21 7.13
N CYS A 209 -71.18 -14.65 6.28
CA CYS A 209 -72.52 -14.18 6.58
C CYS A 209 -73.45 -15.37 6.86
N SER A 210 -74.57 -15.05 7.51
CA SER A 210 -75.58 -15.89 8.14
C SER A 210 -76.16 -17.04 7.31
N SER A 211 -76.60 -18.10 8.01
CA SER A 211 -77.85 -18.81 7.71
C SER A 211 -78.43 -19.40 9.00
N THR A 212 -79.62 -18.93 9.32
CA THR A 212 -80.56 -19.43 10.33
C THR A 212 -81.21 -20.76 9.92
N GLU A 213 -81.56 -21.54 10.95
CA GLU A 213 -82.71 -22.47 11.06
C GLU A 213 -82.81 -23.71 10.15
N ALA A 214 -82.79 -24.88 10.79
CA ALA A 214 -83.99 -25.72 10.96
C ALA A 214 -83.84 -26.59 12.23
#